data_AF-U4LN37-F1
#
_entry.id   AF-U4LN37-F1
#
_cell.length_a   1.000
_cell.length_b   1.000
_cell.length_c   1.000
_cell.angle_alpha   90.00
_cell.angle_beta   90.00
_cell.angle_gamma   90.00
#
_symmetry.space_group_name_H-M   'P 1'
#
loop_
_entity.id
_entity.type
_entity.pdbx_description
1 polymer ?
#
loop_
_entity_poly.entity_id
_entity_poly.type
_entity_poly.pdbx_seq_one_letter_code
_entity_poly.pdbx_strand_id
1 'polypeptide(L)'
;MPVSFIPSQLDAPSVAAALTLRDSPSRLLFKDIRLAFRNSHYLPYLFFPLRIKSGPYDEITPTRRNSKDVALHLAIFSLTIGSFGVGARIAYCTSASWVALYAAGCWAGLMALAHPLNYGPRILQSKVNLDRYPEHPEEKWIFVNGICAGTRYLQENLDMISNIFKRPVTGVHNRSYGIIFDLLECLVQRDFSYMTADIRVVYNEIKIALMNESIEKVVLLAHSQGGIIISTALDALYADLPPAAWDKLEIYTFGNAANHFNNPPRCIQCHNGSCNPLPGLPSHPPSNRRQIAVIEHYANSKDFVARLGVLQSVKGLPGGNQFVGKVFTRLGEGGHLFCQHYLGPMFNGIRPDFLDEVVVPEEDTAIRRAEAGAKNSRDEIEKVSEAEDQIGDAVGQTVMEISRLWKYKDGRIPEPALPPSLRRFNSTSSKGSMESDASTVLVD
;
A
#
# COMPACT_ATOMS: atom_id res chain seq x y z
N MET A 1 5.10 -21.72 -1.58
CA MET A 1 4.39 -21.28 -2.81
C MET A 1 5.08 -20.05 -3.33
N PRO A 2 5.44 -20.03 -4.63
CA PRO A 2 6.36 -19.02 -5.15
C PRO A 2 5.79 -17.61 -4.98
N VAL A 3 6.68 -16.67 -4.66
CA VAL A 3 6.36 -15.26 -4.54
C VAL A 3 6.90 -14.55 -5.78
N SER A 4 6.02 -13.99 -6.60
CA SER A 4 6.44 -13.11 -7.69
C SER A 4 6.95 -11.79 -7.10
N PHE A 5 8.03 -11.27 -7.68
CA PHE A 5 8.64 -10.02 -7.28
C PHE A 5 8.76 -9.07 -8.47
N ILE A 6 8.31 -7.82 -8.27
CA ILE A 6 8.53 -6.74 -9.22
C ILE A 6 9.32 -5.65 -8.50
N PRO A 7 10.52 -5.26 -8.99
CA PRO A 7 11.29 -4.19 -8.38
C PRO A 7 10.60 -2.83 -8.51
N SER A 8 11.08 -1.84 -7.77
CA SER A 8 10.50 -0.49 -7.77
C SER A 8 10.92 0.30 -9.01
N GLN A 9 10.00 1.06 -9.58
CA GLN A 9 10.30 2.07 -10.60
C GLN A 9 11.25 3.13 -10.05
N LEU A 10 12.52 3.09 -10.48
CA LEU A 10 13.51 4.09 -10.11
C LEU A 10 13.17 5.46 -10.69
N ASP A 11 12.68 5.50 -11.94
CA ASP A 11 12.44 6.76 -12.66
C ASP A 11 10.99 7.10 -12.93
N ALA A 12 10.67 8.39 -12.83
CA ALA A 12 9.36 8.90 -13.23
C ALA A 12 9.28 8.75 -14.75
N PRO A 13 8.20 8.16 -15.29
CA PRO A 13 8.07 8.10 -16.73
C PRO A 13 8.04 9.52 -17.29
N SER A 14 8.90 9.79 -18.26
CA SER A 14 9.05 11.14 -18.81
C SER A 14 7.79 11.69 -19.48
N VAL A 15 6.88 10.79 -19.84
CA VAL A 15 5.58 11.06 -20.45
C VAL A 15 4.41 10.82 -19.46
N ALA A 16 4.68 10.47 -18.20
CA ALA A 16 3.62 10.23 -17.21
C ALA A 16 2.99 11.57 -16.77
N ALA A 17 1.91 11.93 -17.44
CA ALA A 17 0.92 12.84 -16.87
C ALA A 17 0.19 12.13 -15.72
N ALA A 18 -0.23 12.89 -14.71
CA ALA A 18 -1.12 12.39 -13.68
C ALA A 18 -2.32 11.67 -14.34
N LEU A 19 -2.76 10.55 -13.76
CA LEU A 19 -3.74 9.66 -14.40
C LEU A 19 -5.03 10.41 -14.79
N THR A 20 -5.48 11.33 -13.95
CA THR A 20 -6.66 12.19 -14.15
C THR A 20 -6.47 13.31 -15.16
N LEU A 21 -5.23 13.65 -15.52
CA LEU A 21 -4.91 14.56 -16.61
C LEU A 21 -4.79 13.81 -17.95
N ARG A 22 -4.43 12.52 -17.91
CA ARG A 22 -4.27 11.69 -19.11
C ARG A 22 -5.61 11.23 -19.70
N ASP A 23 -6.56 10.89 -18.85
CA ASP A 23 -7.89 10.42 -19.25
C ASP A 23 -8.97 11.16 -18.46
N SER A 24 -10.13 11.40 -19.07
CA SER A 24 -11.26 11.95 -18.34
C SER A 24 -11.72 10.98 -17.23
N PRO A 25 -12.23 11.49 -16.09
CA PRO A 25 -12.73 10.65 -15.00
C PRO A 25 -13.77 9.60 -15.45
N SER A 26 -14.66 9.96 -16.37
CA SER A 26 -15.65 9.04 -16.93
C SER A 26 -15.03 7.90 -17.74
N ARG A 27 -13.93 8.16 -18.44
CA ARG A 27 -13.20 7.15 -19.21
C ARG A 27 -12.41 6.23 -18.29
N LEU A 28 -11.83 6.75 -17.21
CA LEU A 28 -11.19 5.95 -16.15
C LEU A 28 -12.21 5.01 -15.50
N LEU A 29 -13.36 5.55 -15.08
CA LEU A 29 -14.46 4.77 -14.53
C LEU A 29 -14.89 3.64 -15.47
N PHE A 30 -15.08 3.92 -16.76
CA PHE A 30 -15.46 2.89 -17.72
C PHE A 30 -14.37 1.81 -17.91
N LYS A 31 -13.09 2.22 -17.92
CA LYS A 31 -11.96 1.27 -17.97
C LYS A 31 -11.96 0.36 -16.74
N ASP A 32 -12.21 0.92 -15.55
CA ASP A 32 -12.23 0.18 -14.30
C ASP A 32 -13.46 -0.73 -14.16
N ILE A 33 -14.64 -0.29 -14.62
CA ILE A 33 -15.82 -1.15 -14.75
C ILE A 33 -15.52 -2.33 -15.68
N ARG A 34 -14.94 -2.07 -16.86
CA ARG A 34 -14.56 -3.14 -17.80
C ARG A 34 -13.54 -4.11 -17.18
N LEU A 35 -12.59 -3.57 -16.43
CA LEU A 35 -11.58 -4.36 -15.72
C LEU A 35 -12.20 -5.23 -14.62
N ALA A 36 -13.19 -4.70 -13.89
CA ALA A 36 -13.96 -5.43 -12.89
C ALA A 36 -14.71 -6.61 -13.52
N PHE A 37 -15.41 -6.39 -14.64
CA PHE A 37 -16.06 -7.47 -15.37
C PHE A 37 -15.07 -8.54 -15.84
N ARG A 38 -13.91 -8.14 -16.37
CA ARG A 38 -12.86 -9.06 -16.82
C ARG A 38 -12.29 -9.91 -15.68
N ASN A 39 -12.26 -9.39 -14.46
CA ASN A 39 -11.75 -10.10 -13.29
C ASN A 39 -12.87 -10.70 -12.42
N SER A 40 -14.13 -10.69 -12.86
CA SER A 40 -15.28 -11.11 -12.04
C SER A 40 -15.19 -12.56 -11.54
N HIS A 41 -14.49 -13.44 -12.26
CA HIS A 41 -14.24 -14.82 -11.81
C HIS A 41 -13.34 -14.92 -10.57
N TYR A 42 -12.66 -13.83 -10.19
CA TYR A 42 -11.91 -13.75 -8.93
C TYR A 42 -12.76 -13.30 -7.73
N LEU A 43 -14.01 -12.88 -7.92
CA LEU A 43 -14.88 -12.44 -6.81
C LEU A 43 -15.01 -13.46 -5.68
N PRO A 44 -15.16 -14.78 -5.93
CA PRO A 44 -15.19 -15.75 -4.83
C PRO A 44 -13.92 -15.70 -3.97
N TYR A 45 -12.76 -15.46 -4.59
CA TYR A 45 -11.47 -15.39 -3.91
C TYR A 45 -11.32 -14.16 -3.01
N LEU A 46 -12.29 -13.25 -2.90
CA LEU A 46 -12.30 -12.26 -1.83
C LEU A 46 -12.27 -12.91 -0.44
N PHE A 47 -13.01 -14.03 -0.29
CA PHE A 47 -13.17 -14.74 0.97
C PHE A 47 -12.39 -16.05 1.04
N PHE A 48 -11.99 -16.62 -0.10
CA PHE A 48 -11.22 -17.87 -0.13
C PHE A 48 -9.71 -17.62 -0.10
N PRO A 49 -8.94 -18.38 0.70
CA PRO A 49 -9.38 -19.55 1.47
C PRO A 49 -10.14 -19.19 2.76
N LEU A 50 -11.25 -19.88 3.04
CA LEU A 50 -11.99 -19.72 4.29
C LEU A 50 -11.19 -20.29 5.46
N ARG A 51 -10.52 -19.42 6.23
CA ARG A 51 -9.73 -19.79 7.40
C ARG A 51 -10.54 -19.53 8.68
N ILE A 52 -11.41 -20.49 9.03
CA ILE A 52 -12.42 -20.34 10.11
C ILE A 52 -11.78 -20.35 11.52
N LYS A 53 -10.53 -20.80 11.67
CA LYS A 53 -9.82 -20.96 12.96
C LYS A 53 -8.33 -20.58 12.89
N SER A 54 -7.98 -19.36 12.47
CA SER A 54 -6.57 -18.99 12.29
C SER A 54 -6.03 -17.97 13.30
N GLY A 55 -6.88 -17.27 14.07
CA GLY A 55 -6.42 -16.37 15.12
C GLY A 55 -7.51 -15.53 15.79
N PRO A 56 -7.16 -14.81 16.86
CA PRO A 56 -8.09 -13.93 17.58
C PRO A 56 -8.48 -12.66 16.80
N TYR A 57 -7.73 -12.32 15.75
CA TYR A 57 -7.93 -11.11 14.92
C TYR A 57 -8.55 -11.41 13.54
N ASP A 58 -8.95 -12.66 13.29
CA ASP A 58 -9.47 -13.09 12.00
C ASP A 58 -10.89 -12.57 11.78
N GLU A 59 -11.10 -11.91 10.64
CA GLU A 59 -12.34 -11.21 10.35
C GLU A 59 -13.54 -12.17 10.12
N ILE A 60 -13.32 -13.40 9.61
CA ILE A 60 -14.43 -14.34 9.33
C ILE A 60 -14.66 -15.39 10.42
N THR A 61 -13.84 -15.42 11.48
CA THR A 61 -14.05 -16.40 12.56
C THR A 61 -15.45 -16.22 13.15
N PRO A 62 -16.25 -17.28 13.35
CA PRO A 62 -17.65 -17.20 13.75
C PRO A 62 -17.79 -16.88 15.25
N THR A 63 -17.31 -15.71 15.66
CA THR A 63 -17.51 -15.16 17.00
C THR A 63 -18.83 -14.38 17.03
N ARG A 64 -19.47 -14.27 18.20
CA ARG A 64 -20.70 -13.47 18.35
C ARG A 64 -20.54 -12.03 17.84
N ARG A 65 -19.34 -11.46 17.98
CA ARG A 65 -19.01 -10.09 17.55
C ARG A 65 -18.88 -10.00 16.04
N ASN A 66 -18.10 -10.90 15.41
CA ASN A 66 -18.00 -10.99 13.95
C ASN A 66 -19.38 -11.26 13.32
N SER A 67 -20.17 -12.18 13.88
CA SER A 67 -21.51 -12.46 13.40
C SER A 67 -22.45 -11.26 13.48
N LYS A 68 -22.33 -10.41 14.51
CA LYS A 68 -23.10 -9.16 14.61
C LYS A 68 -22.72 -8.18 13.50
N ASP A 69 -21.43 -7.97 13.25
CA ASP A 69 -20.98 -7.05 12.21
C ASP A 69 -21.34 -7.55 10.81
N VAL A 70 -21.19 -8.85 10.56
CA VAL A 70 -21.67 -9.50 9.32
C VAL A 70 -23.18 -9.32 9.16
N ALA A 71 -23.97 -9.53 10.22
CA ALA A 71 -25.42 -9.33 10.18
C ALA A 71 -25.79 -7.86 9.88
N LEU A 72 -25.06 -6.89 10.44
CA LEU A 72 -25.26 -5.46 10.13
C LEU A 72 -24.92 -5.16 8.67
N HIS A 73 -23.81 -5.66 8.14
CA HIS A 73 -23.47 -5.50 6.73
C HIS A 73 -24.51 -6.14 5.80
N LEU A 74 -25.02 -7.33 6.15
CA LEU A 74 -26.10 -7.99 5.41
C LEU A 74 -27.40 -7.17 5.47
N ALA A 75 -27.77 -6.63 6.64
CA ALA A 75 -28.95 -5.78 6.79
C ALA A 75 -28.84 -4.50 5.95
N ILE A 76 -27.67 -3.84 5.96
CA ILE A 76 -27.38 -2.67 5.12
C ILE A 76 -27.46 -3.03 3.63
N PHE A 77 -26.89 -4.16 3.23
CA PHE A 77 -26.94 -4.64 1.86
C PHE A 77 -28.39 -4.90 1.41
N SER A 78 -29.17 -5.61 2.21
CA SER A 78 -30.60 -5.86 1.94
C SER A 78 -31.41 -4.58 1.87
N LEU A 79 -31.20 -3.64 2.80
CA LEU A 79 -31.85 -2.33 2.77
C LEU A 79 -31.50 -1.57 1.48
N THR A 80 -30.23 -1.59 1.08
CA THR A 80 -29.75 -0.84 -0.09
C THR A 80 -30.27 -1.44 -1.40
N ILE A 81 -30.25 -2.77 -1.57
CA ILE A 81 -30.83 -3.41 -2.76
C ILE A 81 -32.35 -3.22 -2.79
N GLY A 82 -33.02 -3.37 -1.65
CA GLY A 82 -34.46 -3.13 -1.52
C GLY A 82 -34.83 -1.68 -1.85
N SER A 83 -34.01 -0.72 -1.44
CA SER A 83 -34.27 0.70 -1.68
C SER A 83 -34.20 1.07 -3.16
N PHE A 84 -33.26 0.51 -3.91
CA PHE A 84 -33.22 0.70 -5.36
C PHE A 84 -34.43 0.08 -6.06
N GLY A 85 -34.82 -1.15 -5.68
CA GLY A 85 -35.94 -1.85 -6.29
C GLY A 85 -37.30 -1.16 -6.06
N VAL A 86 -37.59 -0.80 -4.82
CA VAL A 86 -38.83 -0.09 -4.46
C VAL A 86 -38.78 1.37 -4.90
N GLY A 87 -37.62 2.03 -4.78
CA GLY A 87 -37.40 3.39 -5.24
C GLY A 87 -37.67 3.58 -6.73
N ALA A 88 -37.26 2.63 -7.58
CA ALA A 88 -37.57 2.66 -9.00
C ALA A 88 -39.08 2.63 -9.28
N ARG A 89 -39.86 1.87 -8.49
CA ARG A 89 -41.32 1.83 -8.60
C ARG A 89 -41.96 3.14 -8.14
N ILE A 90 -41.51 3.69 -7.02
CA ILE A 90 -42.00 4.99 -6.51
C ILE A 90 -41.69 6.10 -7.52
N ALA A 91 -40.48 6.13 -8.07
CA ALA A 91 -40.09 7.13 -9.07
C ALA A 91 -40.92 7.05 -10.35
N TYR A 92 -41.35 5.86 -10.76
CA TYR A 92 -42.23 5.69 -11.93
C TYR A 92 -43.69 6.09 -11.65
N CYS A 93 -44.20 5.83 -10.44
CA CYS A 93 -45.63 5.96 -10.13
C CYS A 93 -46.02 7.26 -9.40
N THR A 94 -45.07 8.05 -8.91
CA THR A 94 -45.34 9.17 -7.99
C THR A 94 -44.59 10.45 -8.37
N SER A 95 -44.90 11.55 -7.67
CA SER A 95 -44.22 12.84 -7.89
C SER A 95 -42.83 12.87 -7.25
N ALA A 96 -41.99 13.82 -7.68
CA ALA A 96 -40.64 14.02 -7.18
C ALA A 96 -40.57 14.20 -5.64
N SER A 97 -41.60 14.77 -5.02
CA SER A 97 -41.67 14.95 -3.56
C SER A 97 -41.72 13.62 -2.80
N TRP A 98 -42.47 12.63 -3.32
CA TRP A 98 -42.55 11.30 -2.74
C TRP A 98 -41.24 10.53 -2.91
N VAL A 99 -40.59 10.69 -4.06
CA VAL A 99 -39.24 10.15 -4.30
C VAL A 99 -38.24 10.72 -3.30
N ALA A 100 -38.25 12.04 -3.08
CA ALA A 100 -37.37 12.70 -2.13
C ALA A 100 -37.61 12.23 -0.69
N LEU A 101 -38.87 12.14 -0.26
CA LEU A 101 -39.23 11.64 1.07
C LEU A 101 -38.80 10.18 1.27
N TYR A 102 -39.02 9.34 0.27
CA TYR A 102 -38.59 7.94 0.29
C TYR A 102 -37.06 7.83 0.39
N ALA A 103 -36.33 8.56 -0.45
CA ALA A 103 -34.88 8.59 -0.43
C ALA A 103 -34.33 9.05 0.93
N ALA A 104 -34.94 10.08 1.53
CA ALA A 104 -34.58 10.56 2.87
C ALA A 104 -34.82 9.49 3.94
N GLY A 105 -35.93 8.76 3.87
CA GLY A 105 -36.22 7.64 4.77
C GLY A 105 -35.22 6.49 4.63
N CYS A 106 -34.88 6.09 3.41
CA CYS A 106 -33.85 5.09 3.15
C CYS A 106 -32.47 5.54 3.63
N TRP A 107 -32.12 6.81 3.43
CA TRP A 107 -30.86 7.38 3.92
C TRP A 107 -30.80 7.37 5.45
N ALA A 108 -31.88 7.77 6.13
CA ALA A 108 -31.96 7.70 7.59
C ALA A 108 -31.83 6.26 8.10
N GLY A 109 -32.49 5.29 7.44
CA GLY A 109 -32.37 3.87 7.77
C GLY A 109 -30.95 3.34 7.58
N LEU A 110 -30.28 3.72 6.48
CA LEU A 110 -28.88 3.39 6.23
C LEU A 110 -27.98 3.92 7.35
N MET A 111 -28.11 5.20 7.69
CA MET A 111 -27.33 5.83 8.75
C MET A 111 -27.58 5.17 10.11
N ALA A 112 -28.82 4.80 10.42
CA ALA A 112 -29.17 4.11 11.66
C ALA A 112 -28.53 2.71 11.74
N LEU A 113 -28.51 1.94 10.65
CA LEU A 113 -27.86 0.63 10.59
C LEU A 113 -26.33 0.71 10.57
N ALA A 114 -25.77 1.74 9.92
CA ALA A 114 -24.33 1.97 9.86
C ALA A 114 -23.76 2.59 11.14
N HIS A 115 -24.58 3.25 11.96
CA HIS A 115 -24.12 3.90 13.19
C HIS A 115 -23.42 2.94 14.17
N PRO A 116 -23.96 1.74 14.49
CA PRO A 116 -23.26 0.77 15.32
C PRO A 116 -21.92 0.30 14.75
N LEU A 117 -21.77 0.22 13.42
CA LEU A 117 -20.51 -0.17 12.77
C LEU A 117 -19.44 0.91 12.92
N ASN A 118 -19.84 2.18 12.87
CA ASN A 118 -18.94 3.34 12.89
C ASN A 118 -18.92 4.07 14.24
N TYR A 119 -19.42 3.43 15.30
CA TYR A 119 -19.48 4.03 16.62
C TYR A 119 -18.07 4.26 17.17
N GLY A 120 -17.81 5.47 17.66
CA GLY A 120 -16.53 5.83 18.26
C GLY A 120 -15.72 6.89 17.49
N PRO A 121 -14.48 7.15 17.92
CA PRO A 121 -13.63 8.18 17.32
C PRO A 121 -13.16 7.77 15.91
N ARG A 122 -12.77 8.75 15.10
CA ARG A 122 -12.14 8.50 13.79
C ARG A 122 -10.68 8.07 13.91
N ILE A 123 -10.01 8.44 15.00
CA ILE A 123 -8.62 8.06 15.28
C ILE A 123 -8.62 7.08 16.44
N LEU A 124 -8.02 5.92 16.23
CA LEU A 124 -7.89 4.85 17.24
C LEU A 124 -6.42 4.62 17.56
N GLN A 125 -6.16 4.03 18.73
CA GLN A 125 -4.84 3.53 19.11
C GLN A 125 -4.93 2.01 19.35
N SER A 126 -3.86 1.29 19.01
CA SER A 126 -3.69 -0.11 19.39
C SER A 126 -3.77 -0.29 20.91
N LYS A 127 -4.34 -1.41 21.37
CA LYS A 127 -4.60 -1.71 22.80
C LYS A 127 -3.74 -2.85 23.34
N VAL A 128 -2.65 -3.18 22.64
CA VAL A 128 -1.72 -4.24 23.03
C VAL A 128 -0.83 -3.76 24.18
N ASN A 129 -0.61 -4.61 25.19
CA ASN A 129 0.39 -4.35 26.22
C ASN A 129 1.79 -4.55 25.62
N LEU A 130 2.57 -3.48 25.58
CA LEU A 130 3.93 -3.45 25.04
C LEU A 130 5.00 -3.22 26.10
N ASP A 131 4.67 -3.27 27.40
CA ASP A 131 5.57 -2.90 28.52
C ASP A 131 6.88 -3.72 28.55
N ARG A 132 6.88 -4.87 27.89
CA ARG A 132 8.04 -5.79 27.80
C ARG A 132 8.98 -5.47 26.63
N TYR A 133 8.63 -4.52 25.78
CA TYR A 133 9.39 -4.14 24.59
C TYR A 133 9.93 -2.72 24.75
N PRO A 134 11.08 -2.39 24.13
CA PRO A 134 11.59 -1.03 24.14
C PRO A 134 10.56 -0.05 23.56
N GLU A 135 10.45 1.11 24.18
CA GLU A 135 9.68 2.22 23.63
C GLU A 135 10.44 2.89 22.50
N HIS A 136 9.68 3.38 21.51
CA HIS A 136 10.18 4.08 20.33
C HIS A 136 9.42 5.40 20.15
N PRO A 137 9.59 6.37 21.06
CA PRO A 137 8.89 7.66 20.98
C PRO A 137 9.19 8.44 19.70
N GLU A 138 10.33 8.16 19.05
CA GLU A 138 10.78 8.72 17.78
C GLU A 138 10.10 8.10 16.54
N GLU A 139 9.37 6.99 16.72
CA GLU A 139 8.65 6.30 15.63
C GLU A 139 7.13 6.54 15.72
N LYS A 140 6.51 6.88 14.58
CA LYS A 140 5.06 7.01 14.45
C LYS A 140 4.51 6.02 13.44
N TRP A 141 3.71 5.07 13.91
CA TRP A 141 3.03 4.09 13.06
C TRP A 141 1.58 4.50 12.81
N ILE A 142 1.19 4.55 11.53
CA ILE A 142 -0.14 4.94 11.09
C ILE A 142 -0.72 3.82 10.21
N PHE A 143 -1.98 3.45 10.43
CA PHE A 143 -2.69 2.48 9.60
C PHE A 143 -4.02 3.05 9.07
N VAL A 144 -4.30 2.80 7.79
CA VAL A 144 -5.57 3.16 7.14
C VAL A 144 -6.28 1.90 6.62
N ASN A 145 -7.48 1.63 7.14
CA ASN A 145 -8.27 0.45 6.76
C ASN A 145 -8.97 0.58 5.39
N GLY A 146 -9.42 -0.56 4.88
CA GLY A 146 -10.27 -0.65 3.68
C GLY A 146 -11.76 -0.46 3.96
N ILE A 147 -12.58 -0.78 2.97
CA ILE A 147 -14.05 -0.79 3.06
C ILE A 147 -14.57 -1.94 3.95
N CYS A 148 -15.87 -1.91 4.26
CA CYS A 148 -16.53 -2.96 5.05
C CYS A 148 -15.87 -3.23 6.41
N ALA A 149 -15.19 -2.21 6.97
CA ALA A 149 -14.50 -2.29 8.24
C ALA A 149 -15.09 -1.28 9.23
N GLY A 150 -15.89 -1.79 10.17
CA GLY A 150 -16.34 -0.99 11.32
C GLY A 150 -15.20 -0.69 12.30
N THR A 151 -15.48 0.14 13.30
CA THR A 151 -14.52 0.56 14.34
C THR A 151 -13.83 -0.64 15.01
N ARG A 152 -14.56 -1.74 15.21
CA ARG A 152 -14.03 -2.96 15.82
C ARG A 152 -13.03 -3.68 14.91
N TYR A 153 -13.34 -3.87 13.63
CA TYR A 153 -12.40 -4.48 12.70
C TYR A 153 -11.12 -3.64 12.57
N LEU A 154 -11.25 -2.31 12.52
CA LEU A 154 -10.09 -1.44 12.59
C LEU A 154 -9.26 -1.69 13.86
N GLN A 155 -9.88 -1.74 15.04
CA GLN A 155 -9.16 -2.03 16.29
C GLN A 155 -8.41 -3.36 16.22
N GLU A 156 -9.04 -4.42 15.69
CA GLU A 156 -8.41 -5.74 15.53
C GLU A 156 -7.24 -5.70 14.55
N ASN A 157 -7.35 -4.92 13.46
CA ASN A 157 -6.24 -4.67 12.55
C ASN A 157 -5.07 -3.97 13.27
N LEU A 158 -5.34 -2.92 14.06
CA LEU A 158 -4.31 -2.19 14.82
C LEU A 158 -3.62 -3.09 15.84
N ASP A 159 -4.40 -3.88 16.58
CA ASP A 159 -3.87 -4.78 17.59
C ASP A 159 -3.03 -5.89 16.96
N MET A 160 -3.40 -6.39 15.78
CA MET A 160 -2.59 -7.36 15.05
C MET A 160 -1.26 -6.75 14.56
N ILE A 161 -1.28 -5.56 13.95
CA ILE A 161 -0.05 -4.87 13.54
C ILE A 161 0.85 -4.66 14.75
N SER A 162 0.29 -4.11 15.83
CA SER A 162 1.01 -3.83 17.08
C SER A 162 1.60 -5.10 17.70
N ASN A 163 0.88 -6.22 17.65
CA ASN A 163 1.39 -7.51 18.10
C ASN A 163 2.51 -8.07 17.24
N ILE A 164 2.51 -7.84 15.93
CA ILE A 164 3.56 -8.38 15.03
C ILE A 164 4.83 -7.56 15.17
N PHE A 165 4.71 -6.23 15.13
CA PHE A 165 5.87 -5.32 15.04
C PHE A 165 6.28 -4.75 16.40
N LYS A 166 5.49 -4.97 17.45
CA LYS A 166 5.75 -4.49 18.82
C LYS A 166 5.92 -2.97 18.86
N ARG A 167 5.00 -2.28 18.21
CA ARG A 167 4.93 -0.81 18.14
C ARG A 167 3.50 -0.35 18.42
N PRO A 168 3.31 0.82 19.07
CA PRO A 168 2.00 1.43 19.15
C PRO A 168 1.56 1.92 17.77
N VAL A 169 0.32 1.63 17.36
CA VAL A 169 -0.19 1.97 16.02
C VAL A 169 -1.41 2.86 16.14
N THR A 170 -1.36 4.00 15.44
CA THR A 170 -2.49 4.90 15.28
C THR A 170 -3.31 4.51 14.05
N GLY A 171 -4.59 4.22 14.22
CA GLY A 171 -5.50 3.92 13.11
C GLY A 171 -6.32 5.13 12.69
N VAL A 172 -6.38 5.39 11.39
CA VAL A 172 -7.29 6.37 10.80
C VAL A 172 -8.47 5.62 10.19
N HIS A 173 -9.66 5.83 10.75
CA HIS A 173 -10.85 5.08 10.38
C HIS A 173 -11.47 5.59 9.09
N ASN A 174 -11.36 4.78 8.04
CA ASN A 174 -12.19 4.83 6.86
C ASN A 174 -13.55 4.19 7.18
N ARG A 175 -14.58 5.01 7.37
CA ARG A 175 -15.91 4.56 7.82
C ARG A 175 -16.63 3.77 6.73
N SER A 176 -17.46 2.82 7.12
CA SER A 176 -18.20 1.96 6.19
C SER A 176 -19.70 2.21 6.24
N TYR A 177 -20.29 2.43 5.08
CA TYR A 177 -21.73 2.57 4.85
C TYR A 177 -22.29 1.37 4.09
N GLY A 178 -21.57 0.24 4.15
CA GLY A 178 -21.93 -1.00 3.49
C GLY A 178 -21.35 -1.11 2.08
N ILE A 179 -21.18 -2.36 1.63
CA ILE A 179 -20.38 -2.69 0.45
C ILE A 179 -20.76 -1.92 -0.82
N ILE A 180 -22.04 -1.61 -1.04
CA ILE A 180 -22.48 -0.89 -2.24
C ILE A 180 -22.01 0.57 -2.21
N PHE A 181 -22.32 1.31 -1.14
CA PHE A 181 -21.90 2.71 -1.02
C PHE A 181 -20.39 2.85 -0.88
N ASP A 182 -19.76 1.93 -0.16
CA ASP A 182 -18.30 1.86 -0.04
C ASP A 182 -17.62 1.65 -1.40
N LEU A 183 -18.13 0.75 -2.25
CA LEU A 183 -17.59 0.54 -3.60
C LEU A 183 -17.84 1.74 -4.52
N LEU A 184 -19.00 2.38 -4.41
CA LEU A 184 -19.29 3.61 -5.16
C LEU A 184 -18.34 4.74 -4.75
N GLU A 185 -18.15 4.97 -3.46
CA GLU A 185 -17.18 5.95 -2.95
C GLU A 185 -15.76 5.61 -3.42
N CYS A 186 -15.36 4.33 -3.34
CA CYS A 186 -14.07 3.86 -3.81
C CYS A 186 -13.82 4.21 -5.29
N LEU A 187 -14.80 3.95 -6.17
CA LEU A 187 -14.70 4.33 -7.59
C LEU A 187 -14.65 5.84 -7.78
N VAL A 188 -15.47 6.61 -7.05
CA VAL A 188 -15.46 8.07 -7.13
C VAL A 188 -14.11 8.65 -6.68
N GLN A 189 -13.56 8.19 -5.54
CA GLN A 189 -12.24 8.59 -5.08
C GLN A 189 -11.15 8.25 -6.11
N ARG A 190 -11.19 7.02 -6.62
CA ARG A 190 -10.17 6.46 -7.52
C ARG A 190 -10.17 7.06 -8.92
N ASP A 191 -11.34 7.34 -9.49
CA ASP A 191 -11.48 7.77 -10.89
C ASP A 191 -11.68 9.29 -11.05
N PHE A 192 -12.21 9.96 -10.03
CA PHE A 192 -12.46 11.42 -10.05
C PHE A 192 -11.46 12.20 -9.18
N SER A 193 -10.52 11.53 -8.49
CA SER A 193 -9.63 12.14 -7.50
C SER A 193 -10.38 12.98 -6.47
N TYR A 194 -11.57 12.51 -6.07
CA TYR A 194 -12.41 13.25 -5.14
C TYR A 194 -11.85 13.16 -3.72
N MET A 195 -11.53 14.30 -3.13
CA MET A 195 -11.02 14.41 -1.76
C MET A 195 -12.17 14.21 -0.75
N THR A 196 -12.33 12.99 -0.26
CA THR A 196 -13.32 12.64 0.77
C THR A 196 -12.90 13.09 2.16
N ALA A 197 -13.81 12.94 3.13
CA ALA A 197 -13.51 13.25 4.52
C ALA A 197 -12.36 12.38 5.06
N ASP A 198 -12.33 11.09 4.67
CA ASP A 198 -11.31 10.13 5.11
C ASP A 198 -9.93 10.50 4.58
N ILE A 199 -9.83 10.94 3.31
CA ILE A 199 -8.58 11.46 2.74
C ILE A 199 -8.09 12.70 3.50
N ARG A 200 -8.98 13.65 3.84
CA ARG A 200 -8.59 14.85 4.59
C ARG A 200 -8.05 14.54 5.99
N VAL A 201 -8.64 13.57 6.68
CA VAL A 201 -8.16 13.15 8.00
C VAL A 201 -6.80 12.47 7.86
N VAL A 202 -6.63 11.54 6.92
CA VAL A 202 -5.35 10.87 6.65
C VAL A 202 -4.25 11.87 6.27
N TYR A 203 -4.56 12.83 5.39
CA TYR A 203 -3.66 13.90 5.02
C TYR A 203 -3.14 14.67 6.25
N ASN A 204 -4.04 15.05 7.17
CA ASN A 204 -3.67 15.80 8.36
C ASN A 204 -2.81 14.97 9.32
N GLU A 205 -3.17 13.70 9.55
CA GLU A 205 -2.40 12.80 10.43
C GLU A 205 -0.99 12.56 9.91
N ILE A 206 -0.84 12.32 8.61
CA ILE A 206 0.48 12.17 7.97
C ILE A 206 1.25 13.48 8.07
N LYS A 207 0.63 14.63 7.74
CA LYS A 207 1.29 15.94 7.82
C LYS A 207 1.81 16.25 9.21
N ILE A 208 1.00 16.03 10.25
CA ILE A 208 1.38 16.25 11.65
C ILE A 208 2.57 15.35 12.02
N ALA A 209 2.53 14.06 11.67
CA ALA A 209 3.62 13.14 11.96
C ALA A 209 4.92 13.52 11.21
N LEU A 210 4.81 13.92 9.94
CA LEU A 210 5.96 14.28 9.11
C LEU A 210 6.59 15.62 9.51
N MET A 211 5.80 16.56 10.04
CA MET A 211 6.30 17.86 10.49
C MET A 211 6.75 17.86 11.95
N ASN A 212 6.45 16.82 12.73
CA ASN A 212 6.93 16.74 14.11
C ASN A 212 8.43 16.41 14.16
N GLU A 213 9.24 17.33 14.68
CA GLU A 213 10.69 17.21 14.82
C GLU A 213 11.11 16.11 15.81
N SER A 214 10.26 15.74 16.77
CA SER A 214 10.54 14.64 17.70
C SER A 214 10.39 13.26 17.07
N ILE A 215 9.82 13.19 15.86
CA ILE A 215 9.58 11.95 15.13
C ILE A 215 10.64 11.83 14.04
N GLU A 216 11.50 10.84 14.17
CA GLU A 216 12.55 10.53 13.20
C GLU A 216 12.10 9.52 12.16
N LYS A 217 10.97 8.84 12.39
CA LYS A 217 10.44 7.83 11.46
C LYS A 217 8.92 7.75 11.48
N VAL A 218 8.31 7.72 10.29
CA VAL A 218 6.88 7.49 10.10
C VAL A 218 6.68 6.24 9.26
N VAL A 219 6.00 5.24 9.83
CA VAL A 219 5.65 4.01 9.13
C VAL A 219 4.16 4.04 8.81
N LEU A 220 3.82 4.11 7.52
CA LEU A 220 2.45 4.20 7.04
C LEU A 220 2.03 2.87 6.41
N LEU A 221 1.00 2.26 6.99
CA LEU A 221 0.39 1.03 6.50
C LEU A 221 -1.00 1.31 5.91
N ALA A 222 -1.37 0.62 4.84
CA ALA A 222 -2.71 0.70 4.30
C ALA A 222 -3.21 -0.61 3.70
N HIS A 223 -4.52 -0.85 3.78
CA HIS A 223 -5.16 -2.02 3.21
C HIS A 223 -6.27 -1.64 2.22
N SER A 224 -6.36 -2.33 1.08
CA SER A 224 -7.46 -2.19 0.12
C SER A 224 -7.67 -0.73 -0.33
N GLN A 225 -8.87 -0.16 -0.13
CA GLN A 225 -9.17 1.26 -0.38
C GLN A 225 -8.27 2.22 0.40
N GLY A 226 -7.75 1.83 1.56
CA GLY A 226 -6.76 2.62 2.29
C GLY A 226 -5.57 3.01 1.39
N GLY A 227 -5.22 2.17 0.41
CA GLY A 227 -4.22 2.47 -0.60
C GLY A 227 -4.57 3.65 -1.52
N ILE A 228 -5.84 3.77 -1.95
CA ILE A 228 -6.36 4.92 -2.71
C ILE A 228 -6.32 6.18 -1.84
N ILE A 229 -6.72 6.04 -0.58
CA ILE A 229 -6.78 7.14 0.38
C ILE A 229 -5.38 7.72 0.61
N ILE A 230 -4.39 6.86 0.90
CA ILE A 230 -3.02 7.33 1.13
C ILE A 230 -2.37 7.84 -0.16
N SER A 231 -2.58 7.21 -1.33
CA SER A 231 -1.95 7.68 -2.58
C SER A 231 -2.44 9.09 -2.93
N THR A 232 -3.73 9.34 -2.77
CA THR A 232 -4.35 10.63 -3.02
C THR A 232 -3.93 11.69 -1.98
N ALA A 233 -3.81 11.31 -0.71
CA ALA A 233 -3.29 12.20 0.33
C ALA A 233 -1.82 12.59 0.07
N LEU A 234 -0.98 11.64 -0.36
CA LEU A 234 0.43 11.86 -0.67
C LEU A 234 0.59 12.83 -1.87
N ASP A 235 -0.25 12.69 -2.89
CA ASP A 235 -0.27 13.61 -4.04
C ASP A 235 -0.47 15.07 -3.62
N ALA A 236 -1.37 15.32 -2.67
CA ALA A 236 -1.56 16.65 -2.09
C ALA A 236 -0.36 17.06 -1.20
N LEU A 237 0.14 16.15 -0.36
CA LEU A 237 1.24 16.43 0.55
C LEU A 237 2.55 16.78 -0.17
N TYR A 238 2.82 16.21 -1.36
CA TYR A 238 4.00 16.58 -2.15
C TYR A 238 4.05 18.07 -2.53
N ALA A 239 2.89 18.75 -2.58
CA ALA A 239 2.84 20.20 -2.80
C ALA A 239 3.07 21.00 -1.50
N ASP A 240 2.82 20.41 -0.34
CA ASP A 240 2.80 21.12 0.94
C ASP A 240 4.04 20.88 1.82
N LEU A 241 4.77 19.78 1.59
CA LEU A 241 5.88 19.35 2.44
C LEU A 241 7.24 19.52 1.77
N PRO A 242 8.26 19.98 2.53
CA PRO A 242 9.62 20.08 2.00
C PRO A 242 10.23 18.69 1.75
N PRO A 243 11.21 18.56 0.81
CA PRO A 243 11.85 17.29 0.48
C PRO A 243 12.39 16.49 1.69
N ALA A 244 12.89 17.19 2.71
CA ALA A 244 13.44 16.58 3.93
C ALA A 244 12.38 15.84 4.78
N ALA A 245 11.12 16.28 4.74
CA ALA A 245 10.05 15.62 5.50
C ALA A 245 9.80 14.19 5.03
N TRP A 246 10.14 13.88 3.77
CA TRP A 246 9.93 12.57 3.15
C TRP A 246 11.00 11.54 3.51
N ASP A 247 12.16 11.98 4.02
CA ASP A 247 13.27 11.10 4.38
C ASP A 247 12.92 10.10 5.48
N LYS A 248 11.98 10.48 6.35
CA LYS A 248 11.53 9.64 7.45
C LYS A 248 10.32 8.76 7.15
N LEU A 249 9.73 8.84 5.96
CA LEU A 249 8.51 8.10 5.61
C LEU A 249 8.82 6.73 4.99
N GLU A 250 8.19 5.68 5.49
CA GLU A 250 8.17 4.33 4.93
C GLU A 250 6.72 3.89 4.70
N ILE A 251 6.42 3.28 3.54
CA ILE A 251 5.04 2.91 3.17
C ILE A 251 4.93 1.41 2.89
N TYR A 252 3.89 0.81 3.45
CA TYR A 252 3.56 -0.60 3.28
C TYR A 252 2.07 -0.78 2.96
N THR A 253 1.74 -1.42 1.85
CA THR A 253 0.33 -1.60 1.47
C THR A 253 -0.02 -3.05 1.20
N PHE A 254 -1.28 -3.40 1.44
CA PHE A 254 -1.79 -4.77 1.36
C PHE A 254 -3.06 -4.80 0.53
N GLY A 255 -3.11 -5.64 -0.51
CA GLY A 255 -4.27 -5.70 -1.41
C GLY A 255 -4.64 -4.35 -2.01
N ASN A 256 -3.65 -3.49 -2.27
CA ASN A 256 -3.83 -2.08 -2.59
C ASN A 256 -4.74 -1.88 -3.81
N ALA A 257 -5.84 -1.13 -3.62
CA ALA A 257 -6.85 -0.84 -4.64
C ALA A 257 -6.53 0.37 -5.53
N ALA A 258 -5.44 1.11 -5.26
CA ALA A 258 -5.07 2.29 -6.01
C ALA A 258 -4.74 1.98 -7.47
N ASN A 259 -5.00 2.96 -8.34
CA ASN A 259 -4.64 2.92 -9.75
C ASN A 259 -3.33 3.69 -10.06
N HIS A 260 -2.85 4.47 -9.10
CA HIS A 260 -1.58 5.20 -9.14
C HIS A 260 -0.90 5.14 -7.77
N PHE A 261 0.42 5.29 -7.75
CA PHE A 261 1.19 5.48 -6.52
C PHE A 261 2.42 6.32 -6.85
N ASN A 262 2.30 7.64 -6.68
CA ASN A 262 3.30 8.58 -7.13
C ASN A 262 4.41 8.76 -6.10
N ASN A 263 5.62 8.95 -6.62
CA ASN A 263 6.78 9.32 -5.83
C ASN A 263 7.65 10.21 -6.71
N PRO A 264 7.49 11.54 -6.68
CA PRO A 264 8.22 12.44 -7.56
C PRO A 264 9.74 12.29 -7.40
N PRO A 265 10.52 12.59 -8.44
CA PRO A 265 11.96 12.68 -8.30
C PRO A 265 12.31 13.83 -7.35
N ARG A 266 13.31 13.60 -6.51
CA ARG A 266 13.93 14.58 -5.63
C ARG A 266 14.97 15.32 -6.44
N CYS A 267 14.71 16.58 -6.74
CA CYS A 267 15.72 17.45 -7.34
C CYS A 267 16.76 17.81 -6.28
N ILE A 268 17.96 17.23 -6.36
CA ILE A 268 19.12 17.71 -5.60
C ILE A 268 19.72 18.84 -6.43
N GLN A 269 19.30 20.08 -6.19
CA GLN A 269 20.03 21.22 -6.73
C GLN A 269 21.36 21.32 -5.97
N CYS A 270 22.47 21.01 -6.64
CA CYS A 270 23.79 21.44 -6.22
C CYS A 270 23.85 22.97 -6.40
N HIS A 271 23.50 23.74 -5.37
CA HIS A 271 23.67 25.20 -5.43
C HIS A 271 25.17 25.52 -5.32
N ASN A 272 25.73 26.05 -6.40
CA ASN A 272 27.03 26.72 -6.53
C ASN A 272 28.28 26.00 -5.98
N GLY A 273 29.01 25.29 -6.87
CA GLY A 273 30.46 25.39 -7.07
C GLY A 273 31.47 25.31 -5.90
N SER A 274 31.06 25.06 -4.65
CA SER A 274 31.94 25.13 -3.48
C SER A 274 32.03 23.81 -2.68
N CYS A 275 31.34 22.76 -3.11
CA CYS A 275 31.49 21.45 -2.50
C CYS A 275 32.62 20.73 -3.25
N ASN A 276 33.87 20.87 -2.79
CA ASN A 276 34.90 19.92 -3.18
C ASN A 276 34.40 18.53 -2.78
N PRO A 277 34.18 17.60 -3.73
CA PRO A 277 33.77 16.27 -3.37
C PRO A 277 34.87 15.67 -2.49
N LEU A 278 34.48 15.12 -1.33
CA LEU A 278 35.32 14.22 -0.57
C LEU A 278 35.92 13.18 -1.54
N PRO A 279 37.25 12.93 -1.53
CA PRO A 279 37.87 11.98 -2.44
C PRO A 279 37.19 10.61 -2.30
N GLY A 280 36.52 10.15 -3.37
CA GLY A 280 35.81 8.87 -3.40
C GLY A 280 34.29 8.93 -3.53
N LEU A 281 33.65 10.11 -3.44
CA LEU A 281 32.22 10.26 -3.80
C LEU A 281 32.06 10.68 -5.27
N PRO A 282 31.13 10.09 -6.03
CA PRO A 282 30.84 10.53 -7.39
C PRO A 282 30.45 12.01 -7.41
N SER A 283 31.00 12.75 -8.37
CA SER A 283 30.88 14.20 -8.57
C SER A 283 29.45 14.70 -8.82
N HIS A 284 28.50 13.77 -8.98
CA HIS A 284 27.07 14.05 -9.00
C HIS A 284 26.36 12.98 -8.15
N PRO A 285 25.52 13.35 -7.16
CA PRO A 285 24.53 12.39 -6.66
C PRO A 285 23.68 11.97 -7.87
N PRO A 286 23.35 10.67 -8.05
CA PRO A 286 22.53 10.27 -9.18
C PRO A 286 21.25 11.09 -9.16
N SER A 287 20.96 11.75 -10.29
CA SER A 287 19.91 12.74 -10.49
C SER A 287 18.48 12.21 -10.28
N ASN A 288 18.35 10.94 -9.91
CA ASN A 288 17.12 10.17 -9.95
C ASN A 288 16.78 9.54 -8.57
N ARG A 289 16.94 10.30 -7.48
CA ARG A 289 16.43 9.86 -6.18
C ARG A 289 14.93 10.13 -6.09
N ARG A 290 14.16 9.20 -5.55
CA ARG A 290 12.75 9.42 -5.22
C ARG A 290 12.61 10.15 -3.88
N GLN A 291 11.47 10.80 -3.63
CA GLN A 291 11.22 11.47 -2.34
C GLN A 291 11.13 10.46 -1.19
N ILE A 292 10.40 9.36 -1.38
CA ILE A 292 10.22 8.30 -0.38
C ILE A 292 11.14 7.13 -0.72
N ALA A 293 11.97 6.71 0.23
CA ALA A 293 12.97 5.66 0.01
C ALA A 293 12.36 4.24 -0.01
N VAL A 294 11.29 4.01 0.75
CA VAL A 294 10.72 2.68 0.96
C VAL A 294 9.22 2.70 0.68
N ILE A 295 8.83 1.98 -0.37
CA ILE A 295 7.45 1.66 -0.66
C ILE A 295 7.39 0.17 -1.02
N GLU A 296 6.57 -0.60 -0.29
CA GLU A 296 6.35 -2.02 -0.57
C GLU A 296 4.85 -2.33 -0.64
N HIS A 297 4.48 -3.16 -1.61
CA HIS A 297 3.13 -3.61 -1.86
C HIS A 297 3.05 -5.13 -1.75
N TYR A 298 2.12 -5.63 -0.95
CA TYR A 298 1.87 -7.04 -0.73
C TYR A 298 0.52 -7.40 -1.36
N ALA A 299 0.51 -8.43 -2.22
CA ALA A 299 -0.67 -8.84 -2.98
C ALA A 299 -0.83 -10.36 -3.00
N ASN A 300 -2.07 -10.82 -3.06
CA ASN A 300 -2.42 -12.20 -3.41
C ASN A 300 -2.84 -12.25 -4.89
N SER A 301 -2.28 -13.19 -5.67
CA SER A 301 -2.48 -13.20 -7.14
C SER A 301 -3.93 -13.40 -7.59
N LYS A 302 -4.77 -14.05 -6.77
CA LYS A 302 -6.21 -14.27 -7.02
C LYS A 302 -7.12 -13.30 -6.28
N ASP A 303 -6.58 -12.34 -5.53
CA ASP A 303 -7.37 -11.30 -4.87
C ASP A 303 -7.98 -10.35 -5.92
N PHE A 304 -9.31 -10.34 -6.00
CA PHE A 304 -10.06 -9.49 -6.93
C PHE A 304 -9.65 -8.01 -6.83
N VAL A 305 -9.52 -7.45 -5.64
CA VAL A 305 -9.21 -6.03 -5.46
C VAL A 305 -7.77 -5.73 -5.86
N ALA A 306 -6.81 -6.56 -5.44
CA ALA A 306 -5.41 -6.41 -5.86
C ALA A 306 -5.26 -6.47 -7.38
N ARG A 307 -6.07 -7.30 -8.06
CA ARG A 307 -6.13 -7.39 -9.52
C ARG A 307 -6.75 -6.19 -10.21
N LEU A 308 -7.61 -5.44 -9.54
CA LEU A 308 -8.09 -4.14 -10.04
C LEU A 308 -7.12 -3.00 -9.73
N GLY A 309 -6.40 -3.09 -8.61
CA GLY A 309 -5.46 -2.09 -8.13
C GLY A 309 -4.03 -2.41 -8.53
N VAL A 310 -3.17 -2.69 -7.54
CA VAL A 310 -1.72 -2.82 -7.70
C VAL A 310 -1.31 -3.75 -8.86
N LEU A 311 -1.88 -4.95 -8.98
CA LEU A 311 -1.46 -5.93 -9.99
C LEU A 311 -1.82 -5.53 -11.43
N GLN A 312 -2.83 -4.68 -11.63
CA GLN A 312 -3.09 -4.10 -12.95
C GLN A 312 -2.24 -2.85 -13.16
N SER A 313 -2.06 -2.04 -12.12
CA SER A 313 -1.45 -0.72 -12.20
C SER A 313 0.05 -0.78 -12.43
N VAL A 314 0.72 -1.82 -11.93
CA VAL A 314 2.16 -2.04 -12.08
C VAL A 314 2.56 -2.53 -13.48
N LYS A 315 1.63 -3.00 -14.30
CA LYS A 315 1.93 -3.58 -15.63
C LYS A 315 2.38 -2.59 -16.69
N GLY A 316 2.56 -1.31 -16.36
CA GLY A 316 3.08 -0.31 -17.29
C GLY A 316 2.19 -0.12 -18.52
N LEU A 317 0.94 0.31 -18.32
CA LEU A 317 0.01 0.57 -19.43
C LEU A 317 0.58 1.65 -20.38
N PRO A 318 0.25 1.57 -21.70
CA PRO A 318 0.66 2.57 -22.67
C PRO A 318 0.28 3.99 -22.21
N GLY A 319 1.26 4.91 -22.22
CA GLY A 319 1.11 6.27 -21.72
C GLY A 319 1.56 6.49 -20.26
N GLY A 320 2.29 5.54 -19.66
CA GLY A 320 3.03 5.71 -18.41
C GLY A 320 2.15 5.75 -17.16
N ASN A 321 1.80 4.59 -16.59
CA ASN A 321 1.20 4.55 -15.26
C ASN A 321 2.31 4.57 -14.19
N GLN A 322 2.27 5.55 -13.28
CA GLN A 322 3.23 5.63 -12.19
C GLN A 322 2.68 4.87 -10.98
N PHE A 323 3.31 3.74 -10.68
CA PHE A 323 3.00 2.94 -9.50
C PHE A 323 4.33 2.51 -8.87
N VAL A 324 4.88 3.37 -8.03
CA VAL A 324 6.23 3.23 -7.45
C VAL A 324 6.19 2.34 -6.21
N GLY A 325 7.18 1.47 -6.07
CA GLY A 325 7.31 0.54 -4.95
C GLY A 325 7.64 -0.87 -5.41
N LYS A 326 8.25 -1.65 -4.51
CA LYS A 326 8.44 -3.09 -4.71
C LYS A 326 7.11 -3.81 -4.57
N VAL A 327 6.87 -4.83 -5.37
CA VAL A 327 5.62 -5.61 -5.33
C VAL A 327 5.94 -7.07 -5.04
N PHE A 328 5.37 -7.60 -3.97
CA PHE A 328 5.44 -9.01 -3.60
C PHE A 328 4.08 -9.65 -3.82
N THR A 329 4.01 -10.66 -4.69
CA THR A 329 2.76 -11.31 -5.06
C THR A 329 2.79 -12.79 -4.68
N ARG A 330 1.93 -13.21 -3.75
CA ARG A 330 1.72 -14.64 -3.44
C ARG A 330 0.99 -15.32 -4.60
N LEU A 331 1.71 -16.14 -5.36
CA LEU A 331 1.15 -16.84 -6.50
C LEU A 331 0.22 -17.98 -6.04
N GLY A 332 -0.89 -18.17 -6.75
CA GLY A 332 -1.88 -19.19 -6.44
C GLY A 332 -2.86 -18.86 -5.29
N GLU A 333 -2.53 -17.87 -4.46
CA GLU A 333 -3.31 -17.47 -3.27
C GLU A 333 -4.38 -16.44 -3.59
N GLY A 334 -5.51 -16.57 -2.90
CA GLY A 334 -6.58 -15.57 -2.85
C GLY A 334 -6.72 -14.94 -1.47
N GLY A 335 -7.83 -14.26 -1.26
CA GLY A 335 -8.22 -13.66 0.01
C GLY A 335 -7.87 -12.19 0.07
N HIS A 336 -8.83 -11.38 0.55
CA HIS A 336 -8.71 -9.92 0.63
C HIS A 336 -8.85 -9.35 2.06
N LEU A 337 -8.84 -10.18 3.09
CA LEU A 337 -9.05 -9.71 4.46
C LEU A 337 -7.69 -9.42 5.08
N PHE A 338 -7.56 -8.28 5.76
CA PHE A 338 -6.26 -7.73 6.13
C PHE A 338 -5.53 -8.61 7.14
N CYS A 339 -6.20 -8.97 8.24
CA CYS A 339 -5.61 -9.82 9.26
C CYS A 339 -5.46 -11.25 8.74
N GLN A 340 -6.55 -11.81 8.21
CA GLN A 340 -6.62 -13.23 7.91
C GLN A 340 -5.90 -13.67 6.62
N HIS A 341 -5.91 -12.84 5.57
CA HIS A 341 -5.38 -13.20 4.24
C HIS A 341 -4.06 -12.51 3.90
N TYR A 342 -3.68 -11.47 4.64
CA TYR A 342 -2.43 -10.73 4.46
C TYR A 342 -1.51 -10.86 5.68
N LEU A 343 -1.75 -10.14 6.78
CA LEU A 343 -0.83 -10.09 7.92
C LEU A 343 -0.58 -11.46 8.55
N GLY A 344 -1.63 -12.26 8.73
CA GLY A 344 -1.54 -13.59 9.31
C GLY A 344 -0.58 -14.49 8.52
N PRO A 345 -0.89 -14.79 7.25
CA PRO A 345 -0.05 -15.67 6.44
C PRO A 345 1.33 -15.09 6.08
N MET A 346 1.48 -13.76 6.03
CA MET A 346 2.73 -13.12 5.58
C MET A 346 3.68 -12.74 6.72
N PHE A 347 3.17 -12.42 7.90
CA PHE A 347 3.99 -11.83 8.98
C PHE A 347 3.74 -12.43 10.36
N ASN A 348 2.60 -13.09 10.59
CA ASN A 348 2.29 -13.67 11.89
C ASN A 348 2.81 -15.12 12.00
N GLY A 349 3.45 -15.44 13.12
CA GLY A 349 4.05 -16.77 13.37
C GLY A 349 5.54 -16.73 13.69
N ILE A 350 6.11 -17.89 14.07
CA ILE A 350 7.54 -18.03 14.40
C ILE A 350 8.40 -17.81 13.14
N ARG A 351 7.96 -18.36 12.00
CA ARG A 351 8.40 -18.03 10.64
C ARG A 351 7.24 -18.30 9.67
N PRO A 352 6.57 -17.27 9.11
CA PRO A 352 5.54 -17.50 8.13
C PRO A 352 6.19 -17.95 6.81
N ASP A 353 5.72 -19.07 6.25
CA ASP A 353 6.28 -19.69 5.03
C ASP A 353 6.58 -18.64 3.93
N PHE A 354 5.68 -17.67 3.77
CA PHE A 354 5.81 -16.55 2.82
C PHE A 354 7.16 -15.85 2.83
N LEU A 355 7.79 -15.66 3.99
CA LEU A 355 9.01 -14.88 4.10
C LEU A 355 10.25 -15.66 3.71
N ASP A 356 10.23 -16.98 3.94
CA ASP A 356 11.31 -17.89 3.57
C ASP A 356 11.25 -18.29 2.08
N GLU A 357 10.17 -17.95 1.37
CA GLU A 357 10.06 -18.19 -0.07
C GLU A 357 11.08 -17.35 -0.85
N VAL A 358 11.85 -18.01 -1.71
CA VAL A 358 12.69 -17.37 -2.72
C VAL A 358 11.79 -16.67 -3.73
N VAL A 359 12.10 -15.40 -4.01
CA VAL A 359 11.31 -14.63 -4.96
C VAL A 359 11.59 -15.05 -6.40
N VAL A 360 10.57 -14.93 -7.24
CA VAL A 360 10.66 -15.11 -8.68
C VAL A 360 10.46 -13.73 -9.32
N PRO A 361 11.54 -13.07 -9.79
CA PRO A 361 11.43 -11.78 -10.45
C PRO A 361 10.56 -11.85 -11.72
N GLU A 362 9.66 -10.88 -11.91
CA GLU A 362 8.93 -10.69 -13.18
C GLU A 362 9.71 -9.75 -14.11
N GLU A 363 10.67 -10.32 -14.83
CA GLU A 363 11.57 -9.58 -15.72
C GLU A 363 10.81 -8.77 -16.78
N ASP A 364 9.89 -9.41 -17.50
CA ASP A 364 9.06 -8.77 -18.53
C ASP A 364 8.33 -7.51 -18.02
N THR A 365 7.77 -7.59 -16.81
CA THR A 365 7.02 -6.46 -16.23
C THR A 365 7.97 -5.34 -15.81
N ALA A 366 9.13 -5.69 -15.23
CA ALA A 366 10.14 -4.73 -14.82
C ALA A 366 10.76 -3.98 -16.01
N ILE A 367 11.14 -4.71 -17.07
CA ILE A 367 11.71 -4.15 -18.30
C ILE A 367 10.70 -3.24 -18.99
N ARG A 368 9.45 -3.68 -19.18
CA ARG A 368 8.41 -2.81 -19.77
C ARG A 368 8.17 -1.53 -18.98
N ARG A 369 8.29 -1.58 -17.65
CA ARG A 369 8.18 -0.38 -16.79
C ARG A 369 9.35 0.58 -16.99
N ALA A 370 10.56 0.06 -17.19
CA ALA A 370 11.75 0.84 -17.50
C ALA A 370 11.64 1.50 -18.88
N GLU A 371 11.28 0.72 -19.91
CA GLU A 371 11.05 1.19 -21.28
C GLU A 371 9.99 2.30 -21.33
N ALA A 372 8.84 2.08 -20.68
CA ALA A 372 7.76 3.07 -20.62
C ALA A 372 8.18 4.40 -19.97
N GLY A 373 9.29 4.40 -19.22
CA GLY A 373 9.84 5.59 -18.60
C GLY A 373 10.85 6.36 -19.43
N ALA A 374 11.34 5.79 -20.53
CA ALA A 374 12.42 6.35 -21.33
C ALA A 374 11.99 7.58 -22.16
N LYS A 375 12.90 8.54 -22.32
CA LYS A 375 12.74 9.75 -23.15
C LYS A 375 13.23 9.54 -24.59
N ASN A 376 14.24 8.69 -24.74
CA ASN A 376 14.95 8.39 -25.97
C ASN A 376 15.68 7.06 -25.80
N SER A 377 16.23 6.53 -26.90
CA SER A 377 16.88 5.22 -26.92
C SER A 377 18.09 5.11 -25.98
N ARG A 378 18.80 6.20 -25.66
CA ARG A 378 19.93 6.16 -24.72
C ARG A 378 19.46 6.04 -23.28
N ASP A 379 18.44 6.81 -22.92
CA ASP A 379 17.78 6.76 -21.60
C ASP A 379 17.05 5.42 -21.38
N GLU A 380 16.55 4.81 -22.47
CA GLU A 380 15.98 3.46 -22.45
C GLU A 380 16.99 2.39 -22.05
N ILE A 381 18.17 2.38 -22.69
CA ILE A 381 19.24 1.42 -22.40
C ILE A 381 19.69 1.53 -20.93
N GLU A 382 19.84 2.76 -20.42
CA GLU A 382 20.24 3.00 -19.03
C GLU A 382 19.18 2.46 -18.05
N LYS A 383 17.91 2.79 -18.27
CA LYS A 383 16.80 2.34 -17.41
C LYS A 383 16.57 0.84 -17.43
N VAL A 384 16.70 0.21 -18.59
CA VAL A 384 16.58 -1.24 -18.73
C VAL A 384 17.73 -1.91 -17.98
N SER A 385 18.97 -1.42 -18.14
CA SER A 385 20.12 -1.92 -17.39
C SER A 385 19.95 -1.78 -15.87
N GLU A 386 19.40 -0.68 -15.38
CA GLU A 386 19.10 -0.53 -13.94
C GLU A 386 18.02 -1.50 -13.46
N ALA A 387 16.99 -1.77 -14.28
CA ALA A 387 15.96 -2.75 -13.95
C ALA A 387 16.53 -4.17 -13.93
N GLU A 388 17.41 -4.52 -14.87
CA GLU A 388 18.14 -5.79 -14.92
C GLU A 388 19.05 -5.97 -13.70
N ASP A 389 19.75 -4.92 -13.26
CA ASP A 389 20.54 -4.93 -12.01
C ASP A 389 19.64 -5.24 -10.81
N GLN A 390 18.48 -4.58 -10.69
CA GLN A 390 17.53 -4.83 -9.59
C GLN A 390 16.95 -6.25 -9.61
N ILE A 391 16.74 -6.82 -10.80
CA ILE A 391 16.32 -8.21 -10.99
C ILE A 391 17.44 -9.13 -10.52
N GLY A 392 18.67 -8.94 -11.02
CA GLY A 392 19.84 -9.74 -10.69
C GLY A 392 20.12 -9.75 -9.19
N ASP A 393 19.98 -8.62 -8.52
CA ASP A 393 20.10 -8.48 -7.06
C ASP A 393 19.04 -9.29 -6.30
N ALA A 394 17.85 -9.46 -6.86
CA ALA A 394 16.74 -10.18 -6.23
C ALA A 394 16.76 -11.69 -6.51
N VAL A 395 17.43 -12.15 -7.57
CA VAL A 395 17.51 -13.58 -7.90
C VAL A 395 18.15 -14.35 -6.76
N GLY A 396 17.48 -15.42 -6.32
CA GLY A 396 17.95 -16.28 -5.23
C GLY A 396 17.74 -15.72 -3.83
N GLN A 397 17.25 -14.48 -3.70
CA GLN A 397 16.90 -13.90 -2.40
C GLN A 397 15.49 -14.32 -1.98
N THR A 398 15.31 -14.42 -0.67
CA THR A 398 14.02 -14.64 -0.03
C THR A 398 13.25 -13.32 0.14
N VAL A 399 11.93 -13.41 0.31
CA VAL A 399 11.14 -12.22 0.68
C VAL A 399 11.68 -11.57 1.95
N MET A 400 12.12 -12.38 2.92
CA MET A 400 12.72 -11.95 4.18
C MET A 400 13.93 -11.03 3.98
N GLU A 401 14.79 -11.33 3.01
CA GLU A 401 16.01 -10.56 2.72
C GLU A 401 15.69 -9.23 2.03
N ILE A 402 14.68 -9.23 1.16
CA ILE A 402 14.31 -8.06 0.35
C ILE A 402 13.36 -7.10 1.09
N SER A 403 12.39 -7.64 1.84
CA SER A 403 11.33 -6.91 2.54
C SER A 403 11.92 -6.12 3.70
N ARG A 404 11.69 -4.81 3.70
CA ARG A 404 12.04 -3.97 4.84
C ARG A 404 11.04 -4.13 5.98
N LEU A 405 9.75 -4.32 5.69
CA LEU A 405 8.74 -4.46 6.74
C LEU A 405 9.06 -5.62 7.68
N TRP A 406 9.54 -6.74 7.13
CA TRP A 406 9.96 -7.89 7.93
C TRP A 406 10.99 -7.52 9.00
N LYS A 407 11.91 -6.60 8.70
CA LYS A 407 12.99 -6.21 9.62
C LYS A 407 12.49 -5.52 10.90
N TYR A 408 11.21 -5.14 10.97
CA TYR A 408 10.55 -4.66 12.18
C TYR A 408 9.90 -5.77 13.02
N LYS A 409 9.75 -6.98 12.49
CA LYS A 409 9.01 -8.04 13.17
C LYS A 409 9.65 -8.35 14.53
N ASP A 410 8.79 -8.65 15.50
CA ASP A 410 9.16 -8.97 16.88
C ASP A 410 9.87 -7.81 17.60
N GLY A 411 9.64 -6.57 17.15
CA GLY A 411 10.16 -5.36 17.78
C GLY A 411 11.57 -4.96 17.34
N ARG A 412 12.11 -5.63 16.31
CA ARG A 412 13.41 -5.32 15.73
C ARG A 412 13.42 -3.92 15.09
N ILE A 413 14.62 -3.36 14.95
CA ILE A 413 14.83 -2.05 14.35
C ILE A 413 15.70 -2.26 13.11
N PRO A 414 15.20 -1.97 11.90
CA PRO A 414 16.04 -2.00 10.72
C PRO A 414 17.04 -0.86 10.75
N GLU A 415 18.21 -1.11 10.16
CA GLU A 415 19.16 -0.06 9.80
C GLU A 415 18.47 1.04 8.98
N PRO A 416 18.94 2.30 9.07
CA PRO A 416 18.42 3.40 8.27
C PRO A 416 18.34 3.01 6.79
N ALA A 417 17.24 3.35 6.11
CA ALA A 417 17.10 3.07 4.70
C ALA A 417 18.13 3.90 3.92
N LEU A 418 19.26 3.29 3.56
CA LEU A 418 20.25 3.93 2.69
C LEU A 418 19.61 4.17 1.31
N PRO A 419 19.81 5.36 0.70
CA PRO A 419 19.38 5.62 -0.67
C PRO A 419 19.90 4.54 -1.63
N PRO A 420 19.14 4.17 -2.67
CA PRO A 420 19.49 3.09 -3.60
C PRO A 420 20.93 3.17 -4.17
N SER A 421 21.45 4.37 -4.36
CA SER A 421 22.80 4.62 -4.90
C SER A 421 23.96 4.27 -3.97
N LEU A 422 23.74 4.16 -2.66
CA LEU A 422 24.80 3.85 -1.68
C LEU A 422 24.99 2.34 -1.48
N ARG A 423 24.08 1.50 -2.03
CA ARG A 423 24.23 0.03 -1.97
C ARG A 423 25.42 -0.49 -2.76
N ARG A 424 25.82 0.19 -3.86
CA ARG A 424 26.97 -0.20 -4.70
C ARG A 424 28.34 -0.12 -3.98
N PHE A 425 28.46 0.65 -2.90
CA PHE A 425 29.73 0.82 -2.19
C PHE A 425 29.97 -0.24 -1.09
N ASN A 426 28.92 -0.80 -0.51
CA ASN A 426 29.09 -1.77 0.58
C ASN A 426 29.31 -3.20 0.07
N SER A 427 28.73 -3.59 -1.08
CA SER A 427 28.87 -4.96 -1.63
C SER A 427 30.26 -5.25 -2.22
N THR A 428 31.01 -4.21 -2.59
CA THR A 428 32.39 -4.34 -3.08
C THR A 428 33.43 -4.36 -1.96
N SER A 429 33.13 -3.78 -0.79
CA SER A 429 34.07 -3.81 0.35
C SER A 429 34.06 -5.15 1.10
N SER A 430 32.94 -5.89 1.12
CA SER A 430 32.86 -7.16 1.87
C SER A 430 33.38 -8.38 1.11
N LYS A 431 33.67 -8.25 -0.19
CA LYS A 431 34.29 -9.32 -1.01
C LYS A 431 35.79 -9.11 -1.22
N GLY A 432 36.36 -7.98 -0.81
CA GLY A 432 37.78 -7.63 -1.02
C GLY A 432 38.71 -7.89 0.17
N SER A 433 38.21 -8.34 1.33
CA SER A 433 39.01 -8.45 2.56
C SER A 433 39.23 -9.88 3.07
N MET A 434 39.01 -10.91 2.24
CA MET A 434 39.26 -12.31 2.61
C MET A 434 40.22 -13.07 1.67
N GLU A 435 40.83 -12.39 0.69
CA GLU A 435 41.88 -12.97 -0.17
C GLU A 435 43.07 -12.01 -0.29
N SER A 436 43.90 -11.90 0.76
CA SER A 436 45.26 -11.38 0.58
C SER A 436 46.32 -11.84 1.59
N ASP A 437 45.98 -12.56 2.66
CA ASP A 437 46.96 -12.98 3.68
C ASP A 437 47.06 -14.50 3.82
N ALA A 438 47.56 -15.17 2.77
CA ALA A 438 48.03 -16.56 2.87
C ALA A 438 48.97 -16.95 1.72
N SER A 439 50.13 -16.31 1.62
CA SER A 439 51.35 -16.76 0.90
C SER A 439 52.40 -15.69 1.13
N THR A 440 53.41 -15.80 1.99
CA THR A 440 54.69 -16.44 1.66
C THR A 440 55.63 -16.18 2.84
N VAL A 441 55.95 -17.18 3.67
CA VAL A 441 57.17 -17.17 4.51
C VAL A 441 57.62 -18.62 4.67
N LEU A 442 58.54 -19.07 3.82
CA LEU A 442 59.55 -20.09 4.10
C LEU A 442 60.71 -19.92 3.11
N VAL A 443 61.93 -20.09 3.66
CA VAL A 443 63.25 -20.18 3.00
C VAL A 443 63.82 -18.80 2.60
N ASP A 444 64.94 -18.29 3.13
CA ASP A 444 66.15 -18.90 3.71
C ASP A 444 66.56 -18.29 5.06
#